data_AF-A0A8H6YZ18-F1
#
_entry.id   AF-A0A8H6YZ18-F1
#
_cell.length_a   1.000
_cell.length_b   1.000
_cell.length_c   1.000
_cell.angle_alpha   90.00
_cell.angle_beta   90.00
_cell.angle_gamma   90.00
#
_symmetry.space_group_name_H-M   'P 1'
#
loop_
_entity.id
_entity.type
_entity.pdbx_description
1 polymer ?
#
loop_
_entity_poly.entity_id
_entity_poly.type
_entity_poly.pdbx_seq_one_letter_code
_entity_poly.pdbx_strand_id
1 'polypeptide(L)'
;MQLASAFGAACVAFAAVSAVPTTHDEIEVNSAQGLRLLSLKEGADPVWKTEDEKLKLSRAGAQFFDVTNTWEYRQSRISALAAALRPLVTFPAPSKTSLIAPLAAQLSITRMNTYLTNLTAFNRYYTSTGAAPSTYILNLFSSFATNGVGVSLFDHSWRQSSIIAKIPGTVAQTPVTILGAHMDSVNLSSSSSGLGGLRVRGYVVPLCCFQSDEALKGGTTAMARGR
;
A
#
# COMPACT_ATOMS: atom_id res chain seq x y z
N MET A 1 -2.73 -56.12 -53.72
CA MET A 1 -3.73 -55.05 -53.89
C MET A 1 -4.18 -54.64 -52.48
N GLN A 2 -4.14 -53.34 -52.19
CA GLN A 2 -4.77 -52.64 -51.05
C GLN A 2 -4.19 -52.91 -49.64
N LEU A 3 -4.06 -51.95 -48.72
CA LEU A 3 -4.18 -50.49 -48.69
C LEU A 3 -3.53 -50.10 -47.35
N ALA A 4 -2.54 -49.20 -47.33
CA ALA A 4 -1.95 -48.69 -46.10
C ALA A 4 -2.83 -47.54 -45.56
N SER A 5 -3.40 -47.74 -44.37
CA SER A 5 -4.18 -46.74 -43.64
C SER A 5 -3.26 -45.82 -42.84
N ALA A 6 -3.12 -44.56 -43.30
CA ALA A 6 -2.45 -43.51 -42.56
C ALA A 6 -3.43 -42.86 -41.56
N PHE A 7 -3.17 -43.02 -40.26
CA PHE A 7 -3.83 -42.24 -39.22
C PHE A 7 -3.16 -40.86 -39.14
N GLY A 8 -3.84 -39.83 -39.64
CA GLY A 8 -3.44 -38.44 -39.47
C GLY A 8 -3.76 -37.95 -38.07
N ALA A 9 -2.75 -37.62 -37.27
CA ALA A 9 -2.92 -36.93 -36.00
C ALA A 9 -3.23 -35.45 -36.29
N ALA A 10 -4.47 -35.03 -36.05
CA ALA A 10 -4.85 -33.63 -36.09
C ALA A 10 -4.33 -32.93 -34.83
N CYS A 11 -3.20 -32.24 -34.95
CA CYS A 11 -2.73 -31.31 -33.93
C CYS A 11 -3.68 -30.09 -33.89
N VAL A 12 -4.60 -30.06 -32.95
CA VAL A 12 -5.34 -28.84 -32.61
C VAL A 12 -4.40 -27.93 -31.83
N ALA A 13 -3.80 -26.95 -32.53
CA ALA A 13 -3.08 -25.88 -31.89
C ALA A 13 -4.09 -25.00 -31.13
N PHE A 14 -4.11 -25.11 -29.80
CA PHE A 14 -4.71 -24.09 -28.95
C PHE A 14 -3.87 -22.82 -29.11
N ALA A 15 -4.35 -21.87 -29.92
CA ALA A 15 -3.82 -20.52 -29.91
C ALA A 15 -4.08 -19.95 -28.50
N ALA A 16 -3.00 -19.75 -27.73
CA ALA A 16 -3.08 -18.94 -26.54
C ALA A 16 -3.49 -17.53 -26.98
N VAL A 17 -4.75 -17.15 -26.72
CA VAL A 17 -5.17 -15.75 -26.79
C VAL A 17 -4.41 -15.05 -25.67
N SER A 18 -3.27 -14.46 -26.01
CA SER A 18 -2.64 -13.47 -25.14
C SER A 18 -3.57 -12.25 -25.16
N ALA A 19 -4.28 -12.01 -24.07
CA ALA A 19 -5.07 -10.80 -23.92
C ALA A 19 -4.17 -9.59 -24.19
N VAL A 20 -4.61 -8.67 -25.04
CA VAL A 20 -3.90 -7.42 -25.29
C VAL A 20 -3.74 -6.71 -23.93
N PRO A 21 -2.52 -6.26 -23.57
CA PRO A 21 -2.32 -5.54 -22.32
C PRO A 21 -3.24 -4.32 -22.29
N THR A 22 -4.01 -4.16 -21.21
CA THR A 22 -4.88 -2.99 -20.98
C THR A 22 -4.05 -1.72 -21.15
N THR A 23 -4.50 -0.82 -22.02
CA THR A 23 -3.79 0.43 -22.36
C THR A 23 -4.08 1.54 -21.35
N HIS A 24 -3.27 2.59 -21.34
CA HIS A 24 -3.48 3.77 -20.47
C HIS A 24 -4.85 4.42 -20.70
N ASP A 25 -5.20 4.68 -21.96
CA ASP A 25 -6.49 5.26 -22.34
C ASP A 25 -7.68 4.41 -21.86
N GLU A 26 -7.56 3.08 -21.96
CA GLU A 26 -8.59 2.16 -21.45
C GLU A 26 -8.72 2.26 -19.92
N ILE A 27 -7.60 2.39 -19.20
CA ILE A 27 -7.60 2.55 -17.74
C ILE A 27 -8.27 3.86 -17.35
N GLU A 28 -7.95 4.96 -18.01
CA GLU A 28 -8.54 6.27 -17.71
C GLU A 28 -10.05 6.27 -17.98
N VAL A 29 -10.49 5.77 -19.14
CA VAL A 29 -11.91 5.72 -19.53
C VAL A 29 -12.71 4.85 -18.57
N ASN A 30 -12.24 3.64 -18.27
CA ASN A 30 -12.96 2.73 -17.39
C ASN A 30 -12.95 3.23 -15.94
N SER A 31 -11.86 3.86 -15.49
CA SER A 31 -11.79 4.49 -14.16
C SER A 31 -12.76 5.66 -14.02
N ALA A 32 -12.93 6.47 -15.06
CA ALA A 32 -13.90 7.56 -15.11
C ALA A 32 -15.35 7.05 -15.06
N GLN A 33 -15.61 5.85 -15.57
CA GLN A 33 -16.89 5.15 -15.46
C GLN A 33 -17.11 4.48 -14.08
N GLY A 34 -16.15 4.58 -13.16
CA GLY A 34 -16.24 3.98 -11.82
C GLY A 34 -15.88 2.48 -11.77
N LEU A 35 -15.25 1.96 -12.82
CA LEU A 35 -14.72 0.59 -12.84
C LEU A 35 -13.34 0.53 -12.19
N ARG A 36 -13.01 -0.67 -11.68
CA ARG A 36 -11.74 -1.03 -11.07
C ARG A 36 -11.22 -2.31 -11.67
N LEU A 37 -9.93 -2.32 -11.98
CA LEU A 37 -9.22 -3.45 -12.54
C LEU A 37 -8.69 -4.34 -11.40
N LEU A 38 -9.28 -5.53 -11.24
CA LEU A 38 -8.98 -6.43 -10.13
C LEU A 38 -8.21 -7.67 -10.58
N SER A 39 -7.03 -7.88 -10.00
CA SER A 39 -6.28 -9.13 -10.09
C SER A 39 -6.81 -10.11 -9.05
N LEU A 40 -7.58 -11.11 -9.48
CA LEU A 40 -8.23 -12.08 -8.58
C LEU A 40 -7.32 -13.27 -8.21
N LYS A 41 -6.30 -13.53 -9.01
CA LYS A 41 -5.33 -14.61 -8.80
C LYS A 41 -3.96 -14.16 -9.29
N GLU A 42 -2.91 -14.69 -8.69
CA GLU A 42 -1.55 -14.50 -9.19
C GLU A 42 -1.40 -15.10 -10.60
N GLY A 43 -0.78 -14.34 -11.50
CA GLY A 43 -0.52 -14.75 -12.89
C GLY A 43 -1.75 -14.78 -13.80
N ALA A 44 -2.94 -14.43 -13.32
CA ALA A 44 -4.12 -14.27 -14.16
C ALA A 44 -4.28 -12.81 -14.60
N ASP A 45 -4.84 -12.60 -15.79
CA ASP A 45 -5.17 -11.26 -16.27
C ASP A 45 -6.22 -10.62 -15.35
N PRO A 46 -6.06 -9.34 -15.02
CA PRO A 46 -7.00 -8.66 -14.16
C PRO A 46 -8.32 -8.37 -14.88
N VAL A 47 -9.40 -8.29 -14.11
CA VAL A 47 -10.77 -8.17 -14.62
C VAL A 47 -11.39 -6.87 -14.14
N TRP A 48 -12.06 -6.16 -15.04
CA TRP A 48 -12.85 -4.97 -14.72
C TRP A 48 -14.08 -5.31 -13.86
N LYS A 49 -14.23 -4.61 -12.74
CA LYS A 49 -15.33 -4.75 -11.78
C LYS A 49 -15.78 -3.40 -11.27
N THR A 50 -17.06 -3.27 -10.98
CA THR A 50 -17.60 -2.11 -10.26
C THR A 50 -17.12 -2.08 -8.80
N GLU A 51 -17.16 -0.92 -8.14
CA GLU A 51 -16.89 -0.81 -6.69
C GLU A 51 -17.85 -1.70 -5.86
N ASP A 52 -19.10 -1.87 -6.28
CA ASP A 52 -20.05 -2.73 -5.59
C ASP A 52 -19.69 -4.22 -5.71
N GLU A 53 -19.26 -4.68 -6.88
CA GLU A 53 -18.75 -6.05 -7.05
C GLU A 53 -17.47 -6.28 -6.24
N LYS A 54 -16.55 -5.30 -6.23
CA LYS A 54 -15.35 -5.32 -5.39
C LYS A 54 -15.69 -5.44 -3.89
N LEU A 55 -16.71 -4.71 -3.43
CA LEU A 55 -17.21 -4.83 -2.06
C LEU A 55 -17.90 -6.18 -1.81
N LYS A 56 -18.65 -6.73 -2.77
CA LYS A 56 -19.23 -8.08 -2.67
C LYS A 56 -18.14 -9.15 -2.55
N LEU A 57 -17.08 -9.07 -3.36
CA LEU A 57 -15.90 -9.94 -3.25
C LEU A 57 -15.26 -9.84 -1.87
N SER A 58 -15.11 -8.61 -1.36
CA SER A 58 -14.58 -8.36 -0.01
C SER A 58 -15.46 -8.98 1.08
N ARG A 59 -16.79 -8.85 0.98
CA ARG A 59 -17.76 -9.46 1.92
C ARG A 59 -17.76 -10.99 1.84
N ALA A 60 -17.52 -11.55 0.65
CA ALA A 60 -17.37 -12.98 0.43
C ALA A 60 -16.00 -13.53 0.90
N GLY A 61 -15.10 -12.66 1.38
CA GLY A 61 -13.75 -13.05 1.81
C GLY A 61 -12.80 -13.39 0.67
N ALA A 62 -13.15 -13.07 -0.58
CA ALA A 62 -12.28 -13.30 -1.73
C ALA A 62 -11.07 -12.36 -1.68
N GLN A 63 -9.88 -12.92 -1.95
CA GLN A 63 -8.65 -12.15 -2.05
C GLN A 63 -8.49 -11.61 -3.46
N PHE A 64 -8.14 -10.33 -3.57
CA PHE A 64 -7.84 -9.70 -4.85
C PHE A 64 -6.94 -8.48 -4.63
N PHE A 65 -6.26 -8.05 -5.69
CA PHE A 65 -5.55 -6.79 -5.72
C PHE A 65 -6.23 -5.84 -6.70
N ASP A 66 -6.55 -4.63 -6.25
CA ASP A 66 -6.92 -3.55 -7.15
C ASP A 66 -5.64 -3.02 -7.80
N VAL A 67 -5.50 -3.24 -9.10
CA VAL A 67 -4.31 -2.85 -9.87
C VAL A 67 -4.58 -1.67 -10.78
N THR A 68 -5.77 -1.07 -10.74
CA THR A 68 -6.22 0.00 -11.66
C THR A 68 -5.14 1.07 -11.90
N ASN A 69 -4.60 1.68 -10.83
CA ASN A 69 -3.61 2.76 -10.95
C ASN A 69 -2.15 2.28 -11.00
N THR A 70 -1.90 0.96 -11.01
CA THR A 70 -0.55 0.38 -10.97
C THR A 70 -0.29 -0.60 -12.10
N TRP A 71 -1.26 -0.83 -12.97
CA TRP A 71 -1.22 -1.88 -13.96
C TRP A 71 -0.16 -1.59 -15.03
N GLU A 72 -0.10 -0.37 -15.56
CA GLU A 72 0.96 0.05 -16.49
C GLU A 72 2.36 -0.09 -15.88
N TYR A 73 2.51 0.33 -14.62
CA TYR A 73 3.77 0.15 -13.90
C TYR A 73 4.11 -1.34 -13.72
N ARG A 74 3.13 -2.21 -13.48
CA ARG A 74 3.35 -3.67 -13.44
C ARG A 74 3.76 -4.19 -14.81
N GLN A 75 3.03 -3.86 -15.87
CA GLN A 75 3.31 -4.33 -17.23
C GLN A 75 4.75 -3.97 -17.65
N SER A 76 5.16 -2.72 -17.42
CA SER A 76 6.52 -2.25 -17.72
C SER A 76 7.63 -2.91 -16.89
N ARG A 77 7.28 -3.59 -15.78
CA ARG A 77 8.22 -4.20 -14.84
C ARG A 77 8.17 -5.73 -14.82
N ILE A 78 7.27 -6.38 -15.56
CA ILE A 78 7.18 -7.86 -15.64
C ILE A 78 8.51 -8.47 -16.11
N SER A 79 9.18 -7.85 -17.10
CA SER A 79 10.50 -8.30 -17.58
C SER A 79 11.63 -8.10 -16.56
N ALA A 80 11.59 -7.01 -15.79
CA ALA A 80 12.57 -6.72 -14.74
C ALA A 80 12.36 -7.57 -13.46
N LEU A 81 11.10 -7.93 -13.14
CA LEU A 81 10.77 -8.77 -11.99
C LEU A 81 11.24 -10.22 -12.20
N ALA A 82 11.16 -10.74 -13.43
CA ALA A 82 11.69 -12.05 -13.79
C ALA A 82 13.24 -12.11 -13.70
N ALA A 83 13.92 -11.00 -13.97
CA ALA A 83 15.37 -10.88 -13.82
C ALA A 83 15.80 -10.61 -12.35
N ALA A 84 14.90 -10.10 -11.51
CA ALA A 84 15.16 -9.77 -10.11
C ALA A 84 14.85 -10.95 -9.17
N LEU A 85 15.42 -12.12 -9.44
CA LEU A 85 15.71 -13.07 -8.36
C LEU A 85 16.73 -12.38 -7.45
N ARG A 86 16.21 -11.78 -6.37
CA ARG A 86 16.97 -10.92 -5.45
C ARG A 86 18.23 -11.63 -4.98
N PRO A 87 19.41 -10.98 -5.00
CA PRO A 87 20.52 -11.48 -4.20
C PRO A 87 20.07 -11.54 -2.73
N LEU A 88 20.50 -12.58 -2.02
CA LEU A 88 20.22 -12.77 -0.61
C LEU A 88 20.81 -11.56 0.15
N VAL A 89 19.96 -10.61 0.53
CA VAL A 89 20.40 -9.43 1.28
C VAL A 89 20.85 -9.90 2.66
N THR A 90 22.15 -9.79 2.94
CA THR A 90 22.71 -10.06 4.26
C THR A 90 22.70 -8.79 5.09
N PHE A 91 22.01 -8.82 6.23
CA PHE A 91 22.02 -7.72 7.19
C PHE A 91 23.16 -7.91 8.21
N PRO A 92 23.88 -6.83 8.59
CA PRO A 92 24.86 -6.91 9.66
C PRO A 92 24.18 -7.20 11.00
N ALA A 93 24.94 -7.76 11.94
CA ALA A 93 24.45 -7.96 13.30
C ALA A 93 24.06 -6.62 13.97
N PRO A 94 23.02 -6.59 14.83
CA PRO A 94 22.63 -5.40 15.56
C PRO A 94 23.81 -4.81 16.36
N SER A 95 24.13 -3.53 16.12
CA SER A 95 25.31 -2.87 16.70
C SER A 95 25.01 -1.57 17.45
N LYS A 96 23.73 -1.16 17.52
CA LYS A 96 23.30 0.14 18.06
C LYS A 96 22.42 0.00 19.31
N THR A 97 22.55 -1.10 20.05
CA THR A 97 21.70 -1.42 21.21
C THR A 97 21.73 -0.34 22.29
N SER A 98 22.88 0.28 22.55
CA SER A 98 23.01 1.38 23.53
C SER A 98 22.26 2.65 23.14
N LEU A 99 22.05 2.89 21.83
CA LEU A 99 21.24 3.99 21.33
C LEU A 99 19.75 3.66 21.35
N ILE A 100 19.37 2.39 21.11
CA ILE A 100 17.98 1.94 21.04
C ILE A 100 17.34 1.83 22.44
N ALA A 101 18.10 1.37 23.44
CA ALA A 101 17.58 1.17 24.80
C ALA A 101 16.89 2.40 25.42
N PRO A 102 17.47 3.61 25.40
CA PRO A 102 16.80 4.79 25.93
C PRO A 102 15.57 5.20 25.11
N LEU A 103 15.55 4.97 23.79
CA LEU A 103 14.39 5.23 22.94
C LEU A 103 13.22 4.32 23.27
N ALA A 104 13.51 3.02 23.43
CA ALA A 104 12.51 2.03 23.81
C ALA A 104 11.87 2.36 25.16
N ALA A 105 12.64 2.90 26.10
CA ALA A 105 12.14 3.33 27.42
C ALA A 105 11.18 4.54 27.36
N GLN A 106 11.22 5.33 26.27
CA GLN A 106 10.29 6.45 26.08
C GLN A 106 8.93 6.02 25.49
N LEU A 107 8.78 4.77 25.05
CA LEU A 107 7.50 4.28 24.51
C LEU A 107 6.42 4.32 25.60
N SER A 108 5.25 4.88 25.27
CA SER A 108 4.15 5.04 26.22
C SER A 108 2.87 4.44 25.67
N ILE A 109 2.39 3.38 26.33
CA ILE A 109 1.12 2.73 26.01
C ILE A 109 -0.05 3.72 26.15
N THR A 110 0.01 4.60 27.14
CA THR A 110 -1.01 5.64 27.35
C THR A 110 -1.12 6.55 26.14
N ARG A 111 0.00 7.09 25.62
CA ARG A 111 0.00 7.94 24.42
C ARG A 111 -0.49 7.17 23.19
N MET A 112 -0.03 5.93 23.03
CA MET A 112 -0.48 5.03 21.95
C MET A 112 -2.01 4.86 21.95
N ASN A 113 -2.60 4.66 23.12
CA ASN A 113 -4.04 4.56 23.27
C ASN A 113 -4.75 5.89 22.97
N THR A 114 -4.20 7.04 23.36
CA THR A 114 -4.78 8.34 23.00
C THR A 114 -4.82 8.55 21.49
N TYR A 115 -3.73 8.26 20.78
CA TYR A 115 -3.69 8.37 19.32
C TYR A 115 -4.67 7.41 18.65
N LEU A 116 -4.73 6.17 19.16
CA LEU A 116 -5.67 5.16 18.71
C LEU A 116 -7.12 5.63 18.86
N THR A 117 -7.50 6.14 20.05
CA THR A 117 -8.85 6.63 20.34
C THR A 117 -9.27 7.73 19.35
N ASN A 118 -8.40 8.73 19.15
CA ASN A 118 -8.67 9.82 18.19
C ASN A 118 -8.83 9.30 16.77
N LEU A 119 -7.95 8.39 16.33
CA LEU A 119 -8.04 7.80 14.99
C LEU A 119 -9.31 6.96 14.82
N THR A 120 -9.72 6.20 15.83
CA THR A 120 -10.94 5.37 15.80
C THR A 120 -12.22 6.17 15.74
N ALA A 121 -12.21 7.44 16.14
CA ALA A 121 -13.36 8.33 16.03
C ALA A 121 -13.68 8.73 14.58
N PHE A 122 -12.72 8.62 13.66
CA PHE A 122 -12.94 8.89 12.24
C PHE A 122 -13.45 7.66 11.49
N ASN A 123 -14.37 7.86 10.54
CA ASN A 123 -14.46 6.96 9.39
C ASN A 123 -13.23 7.21 8.51
N ARG A 124 -12.39 6.19 8.33
CA ARG A 124 -11.12 6.30 7.61
C ARG A 124 -11.17 5.62 6.24
N TYR A 125 -12.37 5.50 5.66
CA TYR A 125 -12.52 5.00 4.31
C TYR A 125 -11.92 6.00 3.29
N TYR A 126 -11.20 5.47 2.30
CA TYR A 126 -10.34 6.26 1.41
C TYR A 126 -11.07 7.31 0.54
N THR A 127 -12.40 7.23 0.48
CA THR A 127 -13.26 8.12 -0.33
C THR A 127 -13.69 9.36 0.46
N SER A 128 -14.98 9.63 0.63
CA SER A 128 -15.51 10.93 1.09
C SER A 128 -15.05 11.35 2.49
N THR A 129 -14.81 10.41 3.40
CA THR A 129 -14.45 10.67 4.81
C THR A 129 -12.95 10.67 5.08
N GLY A 130 -12.14 10.26 4.10
CA GLY A 130 -10.70 9.99 4.29
C GLY A 130 -9.79 11.22 4.42
N ALA A 131 -10.28 12.42 4.13
CA ALA A 131 -9.49 13.65 4.23
C ALA A 131 -9.19 14.04 5.70
N ALA A 132 -10.21 14.02 6.57
CA ALA A 132 -10.07 14.39 7.98
C ALA A 132 -9.00 13.61 8.75
N PRO A 133 -8.93 12.26 8.66
CA PRO A 133 -7.86 11.52 9.33
C PRO A 133 -6.47 11.81 8.73
N SER A 134 -6.37 12.12 7.43
CA SER A 134 -5.11 12.52 6.79
C SER A 134 -4.59 13.83 7.39
N THR A 135 -5.46 14.83 7.52
CA THR A 135 -5.13 16.12 8.15
C THR A 135 -4.77 15.97 9.63
N TYR A 136 -5.50 15.13 10.37
CA TYR A 136 -5.19 14.86 11.77
C TYR A 136 -3.76 14.34 11.95
N ILE A 137 -3.36 13.36 11.12
CA ILE A 137 -2.02 12.78 11.17
C ILE A 137 -0.95 13.76 10.71
N LEU A 138 -1.22 14.52 9.64
CA LEU A 138 -0.31 15.57 9.18
C LEU A 138 0.01 16.52 10.33
N ASN A 139 -1.03 17.05 11.00
CA ASN A 139 -0.86 17.97 12.11
C ASN A 139 -0.10 17.34 13.28
N LEU A 140 -0.39 16.07 13.58
CA LEU A 140 0.29 15.35 14.65
C LEU A 140 1.78 15.16 14.37
N PHE A 141 2.16 14.72 13.16
CA PHE A 141 3.57 14.62 12.76
C PHE A 141 4.25 15.98 12.69
N SER A 142 3.59 17.00 12.16
CA SER A 142 4.12 18.37 12.16
C SER A 142 4.37 18.90 13.58
N SER A 143 3.56 18.49 14.57
CA SER A 143 3.78 18.85 15.98
C SER A 143 5.03 18.22 16.60
N PHE A 144 5.53 17.14 16.00
CA PHE A 144 6.79 16.49 16.39
C PHE A 144 7.93 16.87 15.47
N ALA A 145 7.70 17.62 14.40
CA ALA A 145 8.76 17.94 13.44
C ALA A 145 9.67 19.04 14.00
N THR A 146 10.93 18.70 14.25
CA THR A 146 11.99 19.66 14.57
C THR A 146 12.77 20.08 13.31
N ASN A 147 13.74 21.00 13.49
CA ASN A 147 14.51 21.61 12.39
C ASN A 147 15.06 20.56 11.40
N GLY A 148 14.57 20.62 10.16
CA GLY A 148 15.02 19.77 9.05
C GLY A 148 14.09 18.59 8.73
N VAL A 149 13.13 18.25 9.60
CA VAL A 149 12.14 17.20 9.34
C VAL A 149 11.00 17.77 8.49
N GLY A 150 10.77 17.17 7.31
CA GLY A 150 9.67 17.57 6.42
C GLY A 150 8.47 16.65 6.57
N VAL A 151 7.27 17.20 6.72
CA VAL A 151 6.02 16.43 6.72
C VAL A 151 5.12 16.97 5.61
N SER A 152 4.68 16.10 4.69
CA SER A 152 3.87 16.49 3.54
C SER A 152 2.78 15.47 3.23
N LEU A 153 1.73 15.93 2.56
CA LEU A 153 0.74 15.07 1.94
C LEU A 153 1.25 14.57 0.58
N PHE A 154 0.87 13.35 0.24
CA PHE A 154 0.96 12.81 -1.11
C PHE A 154 -0.46 12.53 -1.59
N ASP A 155 -0.88 13.25 -2.63
CA ASP A 155 -2.24 13.23 -3.12
C ASP A 155 -2.49 12.06 -4.07
N HIS A 156 -3.72 11.57 -4.03
CA HIS A 156 -4.21 10.49 -4.87
C HIS A 156 -5.42 10.96 -5.69
N SER A 157 -5.89 10.13 -6.62
CA SER A 157 -7.15 10.39 -7.34
C SER A 157 -8.40 10.31 -6.43
N TRP A 158 -8.25 9.85 -5.19
CA TRP A 158 -9.28 9.83 -4.15
C TRP A 158 -8.93 10.79 -2.99
N ARG A 159 -9.89 11.05 -2.09
CA ARG A 159 -9.74 12.16 -1.13
C ARG A 159 -8.80 11.91 0.04
N GLN A 160 -8.51 10.65 0.38
CA GLN A 160 -7.53 10.31 1.40
C GLN A 160 -6.10 10.43 0.86
N SER A 161 -5.36 11.44 1.32
CA SER A 161 -3.94 11.57 1.01
C SER A 161 -3.09 10.63 1.87
N SER A 162 -1.92 10.23 1.36
CA SER A 162 -0.87 9.63 2.17
C SER A 162 -0.06 10.72 2.87
N ILE A 163 0.59 10.40 3.99
CA ILE A 163 1.40 11.35 4.76
C ILE A 163 2.83 10.84 4.77
N ILE A 164 3.76 11.67 4.32
CA ILE A 164 5.17 11.37 4.25
C ILE A 164 5.88 12.28 5.26
N ALA A 165 6.47 11.69 6.28
CA ALA A 165 7.35 12.36 7.22
C ALA A 165 8.80 11.92 6.95
N LYS A 166 9.65 12.87 6.57
CA LYS A 166 11.00 12.64 6.09
C LYS A 166 12.01 13.30 7.03
N ILE A 167 12.82 12.48 7.69
CA ILE A 167 14.02 12.93 8.40
C ILE A 167 15.18 12.84 7.40
N PRO A 168 15.84 13.96 7.04
CA PRO A 168 16.95 13.93 6.11
C PRO A 168 18.15 13.20 6.73
N GLY A 169 18.83 12.39 5.92
CA GLY A 169 20.12 11.83 6.31
C GLY A 169 21.18 12.92 6.44
N THR A 170 22.15 12.71 7.32
CA THR A 170 23.28 13.62 7.51
C THR A 170 24.34 13.50 6.41
N VAL A 171 24.32 12.40 5.66
CA VAL A 171 25.24 12.13 4.54
C VAL A 171 24.44 11.98 3.25
N ALA A 172 24.87 12.67 2.21
CA ALA A 172 24.28 12.56 0.88
C ALA A 172 24.39 11.10 0.36
N GLN A 173 23.39 10.65 -0.42
CA GLN A 173 23.33 9.29 -0.98
C GLN A 173 23.24 8.14 0.04
N THR A 174 22.84 8.40 1.29
CA THR A 174 22.52 7.31 2.25
C THR A 174 21.29 6.53 1.77
N PRO A 175 21.28 5.18 1.86
CA PRO A 175 20.09 4.38 1.60
C PRO A 175 18.89 4.84 2.41
N VAL A 176 17.72 4.91 1.78
CA VAL A 176 16.48 5.35 2.44
C VAL A 176 15.83 4.19 3.18
N THR A 177 15.68 4.33 4.50
CA THR A 177 14.86 3.43 5.31
C THR A 177 13.42 3.93 5.34
N ILE A 178 12.47 3.07 4.95
CA ILE A 178 11.05 3.39 4.93
C ILE A 178 10.34 2.55 6.01
N LEU A 179 9.75 3.23 6.98
CA LEU A 179 8.80 2.64 7.92
C LEU A 179 7.40 3.04 7.49
N GLY A 180 6.47 2.10 7.39
CA GLY A 180 5.13 2.46 6.97
C GLY A 180 3.99 1.66 7.58
N ALA A 181 2.83 2.30 7.58
CA ALA A 181 1.56 1.71 7.98
C ALA A 181 0.41 2.31 7.16
N HIS A 182 -0.68 1.55 7.08
CA HIS A 182 -1.92 2.03 6.50
C HIS A 182 -2.80 2.68 7.56
N MET A 183 -3.45 3.79 7.20
CA MET A 183 -4.36 4.55 8.08
C MET A 183 -5.83 4.15 7.90
N ASP A 184 -6.17 3.68 6.71
CA ASP A 184 -7.54 3.46 6.28
C ASP A 184 -8.24 2.31 7.02
N SER A 185 -9.56 2.40 7.05
CA SER A 185 -10.41 1.29 7.47
C SER A 185 -11.61 1.17 6.55
N VAL A 186 -12.19 -0.03 6.50
CA VAL A 186 -13.42 -0.27 5.79
C VAL A 186 -14.43 -0.86 6.75
N ASN A 187 -15.62 -0.28 6.79
CA ASN A 187 -16.80 -0.94 7.32
C ASN A 187 -17.51 -1.64 6.16
N LEU A 188 -17.52 -2.97 6.17
CA LEU A 188 -18.11 -3.74 5.06
C LEU A 188 -19.65 -3.68 5.03
N SER A 189 -20.32 -3.32 6.14
CA SER A 189 -21.78 -3.11 6.12
C SER A 189 -22.14 -1.69 5.66
N SER A 190 -21.34 -0.69 6.01
CA SER A 190 -21.54 0.72 5.61
C SER A 190 -20.22 1.45 5.40
N SER A 191 -19.59 1.31 4.23
CA SER A 191 -18.23 1.82 3.99
C SER A 191 -18.12 3.34 4.03
N SER A 192 -19.12 4.07 3.55
CA SER A 192 -19.12 5.54 3.49
C SER A 192 -19.52 6.24 4.78
N SER A 193 -20.23 5.55 5.69
CA SER A 193 -20.84 6.16 6.89
C SER A 193 -20.54 5.43 8.20
N GLY A 194 -20.10 4.17 8.14
CA GLY A 194 -19.78 3.36 9.31
C GLY A 194 -18.33 3.53 9.76
N LEU A 195 -18.12 3.56 11.08
CA LEU A 195 -16.79 3.42 11.64
C LEU A 195 -16.26 2.02 11.29
N GLY A 196 -15.08 1.94 10.69
CA GLY A 196 -14.44 0.66 10.34
C GLY A 196 -13.91 -0.04 11.60
N GLY A 197 -14.33 -1.29 11.80
CA GLY A 197 -13.88 -2.13 12.91
C GLY A 197 -12.47 -2.73 12.73
N LEU A 198 -11.69 -2.70 13.82
CA LEU A 198 -10.56 -3.56 14.18
C LEU A 198 -9.37 -3.75 13.21
N ARG A 199 -8.88 -2.72 12.52
CA ARG A 199 -7.49 -2.69 12.00
C ARG A 199 -6.84 -1.33 12.21
N VAL A 200 -6.59 -0.97 13.47
CA VAL A 200 -5.95 0.32 13.82
C VAL A 200 -4.58 0.12 14.49
N ARG A 201 -4.21 -1.13 14.80
CA ARG A 201 -2.96 -1.45 15.50
C ARG A 201 -1.70 -1.16 14.68
N GLY A 202 -1.79 -1.20 13.35
CA GLY A 202 -0.63 -0.95 12.48
C GLY A 202 -0.14 0.49 12.47
N TYR A 203 -1.03 1.47 12.66
CA TYR A 203 -0.71 2.90 12.54
C TYR A 203 0.00 3.49 13.76
N VAL A 204 -0.30 2.95 14.94
CA VAL A 204 0.20 3.45 16.21
C VAL A 204 1.73 3.26 16.34
N VAL A 205 2.28 2.24 15.66
CA VAL A 205 3.70 1.90 15.73
C VAL A 205 4.60 2.95 15.04
N PRO A 206 4.39 3.32 13.75
CA PRO A 206 5.19 4.39 13.13
C PRO A 206 5.06 5.74 13.85
N LEU A 207 3.89 6.01 14.45
CA LEU A 207 3.64 7.25 15.16
C LEU A 207 4.50 7.40 16.42
N CYS A 208 4.64 6.32 17.19
CA CYS A 208 5.53 6.32 18.34
C CYS A 208 7.00 6.29 17.96
N CYS A 209 7.36 5.60 16.88
CA CYS A 209 8.74 5.62 16.37
C CYS A 209 9.15 7.03 15.94
N PHE A 210 8.29 7.75 15.23
CA PHE A 210 8.56 9.13 14.80
C PHE A 210 8.73 10.08 15.98
N GLN A 211 7.92 9.92 17.03
CA GLN A 211 8.05 10.72 18.25
C GLN A 211 9.34 10.42 19.04
N SER A 212 9.81 9.16 19.05
CA SER A 212 11.03 8.78 19.78
C SER A 212 12.32 9.13 19.04
N ASP A 213 12.30 9.15 17.70
CA ASP A 213 13.50 9.41 16.87
C ASP A 213 13.99 10.86 16.95
N GLU A 214 13.19 11.77 17.53
CA GLU A 214 13.59 13.13 17.94
C GLU A 214 14.89 13.15 18.78
N ALA A 215 15.25 12.04 19.43
CA ALA A 215 16.49 11.92 20.21
C ALA A 215 17.73 11.46 19.40
N LEU A 216 17.58 11.03 18.13
CA LEU A 216 18.71 10.61 17.29
C LEU A 216 18.68 11.31 15.91
N LYS A 217 19.72 12.08 15.62
CA LYS A 217 20.00 12.64 14.29
C LYS A 217 20.44 11.54 13.31
N GLY A 218 19.57 10.60 12.98
CA GLY A 218 19.78 9.53 11.99
C GLY A 218 18.59 9.46 11.04
N GLY A 219 18.83 9.55 9.73
CA GLY A 219 17.77 9.69 8.73
C GLY A 219 16.81 8.50 8.65
N THR A 220 15.60 8.68 9.19
CA THR A 220 14.46 7.77 9.05
C THR A 220 13.33 8.44 8.27
N THR A 221 12.77 7.79 7.24
CA THR A 221 11.52 8.27 6.62
C THR A 221 10.35 7.43 7.11
N ALA A 222 9.38 8.05 7.78
CA ALA A 222 8.12 7.44 8.16
C ALA A 222 7.06 7.79 7.11
N MET A 223 6.49 6.79 6.45
CA MET A 223 5.47 6.92 5.43
C MET A 223 4.16 6.29 5.91
N ALA A 224 3.16 7.12 6.17
CA ALA A 224 1.78 6.69 6.30
C ALA A 224 1.14 6.59 4.91
N ARG A 225 0.81 5.38 4.47
CA ARG A 225 0.25 5.14 3.14
C ARG A 225 -1.26 4.99 3.24
N GLY A 226 -2.01 5.83 2.52
CA GLY A 226 -3.40 5.58 2.15
C GLY A 226 -3.45 4.50 1.07
N ARG A 227 -4.54 3.72 1.04
CA ARG A 227 -4.68 2.44 0.31
C ARG A 227 -3.97 2.34 -1.04
#